data_AF-A0A8B8PFM3-F1
#
_entry.id   AF-A0A8B8PFM3-F1
#
_cell.length_a   1.000
_cell.length_b   1.000
_cell.length_c   1.000
_cell.angle_alpha   90.00
_cell.angle_beta   90.00
_cell.angle_gamma   90.00
#
_symmetry.space_group_name_H-M   'P 1'
#
loop_
_entity.id
_entity.type
_entity.pdbx_description
1 polymer ?
#
loop_
_entity_poly.entity_id
_entity_poly.type
_entity_poly.pdbx_seq_one_letter_code
_entity_poly.pdbx_strand_id
1 'polypeptide(L)'
;MERMASPLSILVCILLILLAKPPTSDVAARSKVSFVDNFNIMWSEAHFKTSEDGQIWYLSLDKETGCGFQTKQRYRFGWFSMKLKLVGGDSAGVVTAYYMCSENGAGPERDELDFEFLGNRSGQPYLIQTNVYKNGTGAREMRHMLWFDPTADFHSYSILWNNHQIVFFVDKVPIRVYKNNGEANNFFPNGKPMYLFSSIWNADDWATRGGLEKTDWARAPFVSTYTDFSFDGCEWEDPFPACVSTTTGNWWDQYGAWHLSGDQKMDYAWVQRNLVIYDYCKDNQRFPTLPWECSLSPWD
;
A
#
# COMPACT_ATOMS: atom_id res chain seq x y z
N MET A 1 42.19 -15.58 -87.03
CA MET A 1 40.98 -16.43 -87.02
C MET A 1 40.16 -15.99 -85.82
N GLU A 2 39.10 -15.23 -86.08
CA GLU A 2 37.70 -15.74 -86.06
C GLU A 2 37.27 -16.08 -84.62
N ARG A 3 36.52 -15.19 -83.97
CA ARG A 3 35.05 -15.06 -83.95
C ARG A 3 34.36 -16.08 -83.01
N MET A 4 33.53 -15.50 -82.15
CA MET A 4 32.19 -15.95 -81.69
C MET A 4 32.00 -16.48 -80.26
N ALA A 5 31.06 -15.77 -79.60
CA ALA A 5 29.90 -16.26 -78.86
C ALA A 5 29.99 -16.52 -77.34
N SER A 6 29.29 -15.61 -76.63
CA SER A 6 28.52 -15.73 -75.37
C SER A 6 27.46 -16.88 -75.40
N PRO A 7 26.62 -17.21 -74.37
CA PRO A 7 26.51 -16.76 -72.96
C PRO A 7 26.29 -17.93 -71.93
N LEU A 8 26.05 -17.52 -70.67
CA LEU A 8 25.11 -18.12 -69.70
C LEU A 8 25.66 -19.12 -68.66
N SER A 9 25.87 -18.64 -67.43
CA SER A 9 25.23 -19.25 -66.25
C SER A 9 25.05 -18.19 -65.16
N ILE A 10 23.79 -18.02 -64.80
CA ILE A 10 23.23 -17.05 -63.87
C ILE A 10 23.43 -17.58 -62.45
N LEU A 11 23.96 -16.74 -61.55
CA LEU A 11 23.59 -16.82 -60.13
C LEU A 11 23.67 -15.43 -59.51
N VAL A 12 22.53 -14.73 -59.53
CA VAL A 12 22.32 -13.48 -58.78
C VAL A 12 21.82 -13.89 -57.40
N CYS A 13 22.67 -13.78 -56.38
CA CYS A 13 22.24 -13.83 -54.98
C CYS A 13 21.57 -12.48 -54.64
N ILE A 14 20.25 -12.46 -54.60
CA ILE A 14 19.46 -11.34 -54.07
C ILE A 14 19.61 -11.38 -52.53
N LEU A 15 20.34 -10.41 -51.97
CA LEU A 15 20.33 -10.14 -50.53
C LEU A 15 19.01 -9.45 -50.19
N LEU A 16 18.07 -10.20 -49.59
CA LEU A 16 16.90 -9.63 -48.92
C LEU A 16 17.36 -9.02 -47.59
N ILE A 17 17.57 -7.71 -47.56
CA ILE A 17 17.69 -6.96 -46.31
C ILE A 17 16.29 -6.87 -45.69
N LEU A 18 15.97 -7.82 -44.81
CA LEU A 18 14.84 -7.71 -43.90
C LEU A 18 15.10 -6.56 -42.94
N LEU A 19 14.38 -5.45 -43.12
CA LEU A 19 14.24 -4.40 -42.11
C LEU A 19 13.49 -4.99 -40.91
N ALA A 20 14.22 -5.59 -39.98
CA ALA A 20 13.69 -5.95 -38.68
C ALA A 20 13.37 -4.65 -37.92
N LYS A 21 12.07 -4.31 -37.84
CA LYS A 21 11.60 -3.30 -36.89
C LYS A 21 11.99 -3.76 -35.48
N PRO A 22 12.60 -2.91 -34.64
CA PRO A 22 12.79 -3.25 -33.23
C PRO A 22 11.41 -3.54 -32.62
N PRO A 23 11.30 -4.52 -31.70
CA PRO A 23 10.05 -4.75 -30.99
C PRO A 23 9.74 -3.47 -30.21
N THR A 24 8.71 -2.75 -30.62
CA THR A 24 8.08 -1.73 -29.80
C THR A 24 7.48 -2.48 -28.63
N SER A 25 8.11 -2.39 -27.47
CA SER A 25 7.49 -2.74 -26.21
C SER A 25 6.30 -1.79 -26.03
N ASP A 26 5.12 -2.23 -26.45
CA ASP A 26 3.87 -1.62 -26.02
C ASP A 26 3.78 -1.87 -24.51
N VAL A 27 4.36 -0.94 -23.74
CA VAL A 27 3.95 -0.75 -22.36
C VAL A 27 2.51 -0.32 -22.48
N ALA A 28 1.59 -1.29 -22.37
CA ALA A 28 0.17 -1.01 -22.30
C ALA A 28 -0.01 0.14 -21.30
N ALA A 29 -0.45 1.29 -21.80
CA ALA A 29 -0.76 2.43 -20.96
C ALA A 29 -1.80 1.93 -19.96
N ARG A 30 -1.36 1.69 -18.72
CA ARG A 30 -2.25 1.25 -17.65
C ARG A 30 -3.33 2.32 -17.58
N SER A 31 -4.57 1.92 -17.89
CA SER A 31 -5.73 2.80 -17.81
C SER A 31 -5.64 3.56 -16.49
N LYS A 32 -5.53 4.89 -16.57
CA LYS A 32 -5.49 5.73 -15.38
C LYS A 32 -6.81 5.50 -14.66
N VAL A 33 -6.73 4.84 -13.51
CA VAL A 33 -7.88 4.59 -12.65
C VAL A 33 -8.48 5.95 -12.31
N SER A 34 -9.80 6.10 -12.40
CA SER A 34 -10.52 7.32 -12.03
C SER A 34 -10.99 7.20 -10.58
N PHE A 35 -10.75 8.21 -9.75
CA PHE A 35 -11.12 8.16 -8.34
C PHE A 35 -12.63 8.00 -8.18
N VAL A 36 -13.39 8.78 -8.95
CA VAL A 36 -14.86 8.79 -8.91
C VAL A 36 -15.44 7.43 -9.30
N ASP A 37 -14.75 6.66 -10.14
CA ASP A 37 -15.22 5.34 -10.54
C ASP A 37 -15.01 4.30 -9.44
N ASN A 38 -13.98 4.46 -8.61
CA ASN A 38 -13.51 3.42 -7.69
C ASN A 38 -13.78 3.72 -6.21
N PHE A 39 -14.01 4.97 -5.85
CA PHE A 39 -14.16 5.40 -4.46
C PHE A 39 -15.48 6.12 -4.21
N ASN A 40 -15.96 6.04 -2.97
CA ASN A 40 -17.01 6.86 -2.40
C ASN A 40 -16.41 7.78 -1.33
N ILE A 41 -16.80 9.05 -1.34
CA ILE A 41 -16.57 9.94 -0.19
C ILE A 41 -17.49 9.47 0.95
N MET A 42 -16.92 9.27 2.13
CA MET A 42 -17.65 8.77 3.28
C MET A 42 -18.31 9.90 4.07
N TRP A 43 -17.62 11.04 4.25
CA TRP A 43 -18.16 12.23 4.91
C TRP A 43 -17.39 13.49 4.50
N SER A 44 -17.96 14.68 4.78
CA SER A 44 -17.34 16.00 4.56
C SER A 44 -16.88 16.26 3.12
N GLU A 45 -17.78 16.13 2.13
CA GLU A 45 -17.46 16.35 0.70
C GLU A 45 -16.79 17.71 0.43
N ALA A 46 -17.17 18.76 1.15
CA ALA A 46 -16.56 20.10 1.03
C ALA A 46 -15.06 20.15 1.40
N HIS A 47 -14.55 19.12 2.10
CA HIS A 47 -13.14 19.00 2.49
C HIS A 47 -12.29 18.24 1.46
N PHE A 48 -12.89 17.86 0.32
CA PHE A 48 -12.20 17.30 -0.82
C PHE A 48 -11.97 18.38 -1.88
N LYS A 49 -10.76 18.38 -2.46
CA LYS A 49 -10.47 19.11 -3.69
C LYS A 49 -9.76 18.20 -4.69
N THR A 50 -9.81 18.58 -5.95
CA THR A 50 -9.14 17.89 -7.05
C THR A 50 -8.30 18.87 -7.85
N SER A 51 -7.19 18.39 -8.41
CA SER A 51 -6.46 19.13 -9.45
C SER A 51 -7.32 19.32 -10.70
N GLU A 52 -6.96 20.27 -11.55
CA GLU A 52 -7.70 20.57 -12.80
C GLU A 52 -7.83 19.34 -13.73
N ASP A 53 -6.85 18.43 -13.70
CA ASP A 53 -6.85 17.19 -14.47
C ASP A 53 -7.52 15.99 -13.75
N GLY A 54 -8.01 16.20 -12.53
CA GLY A 54 -8.66 15.19 -11.70
C GLY A 54 -7.76 14.06 -11.18
N GLN A 55 -6.43 14.18 -11.37
CA GLN A 55 -5.47 13.12 -11.04
C GLN A 55 -4.94 13.19 -9.60
N ILE A 56 -5.05 14.35 -8.96
CA ILE A 56 -4.57 14.61 -7.61
C ILE A 56 -5.76 14.99 -6.72
N TRP A 57 -5.88 14.31 -5.59
CA TRP A 57 -6.94 14.53 -4.61
C TRP A 57 -6.35 15.10 -3.32
N TYR A 58 -7.03 16.07 -2.75
CA TYR A 58 -6.63 16.75 -1.52
C TYR A 58 -7.71 16.51 -0.47
N LEU A 59 -7.33 15.93 0.67
CA LEU A 59 -8.18 15.77 1.84
C LEU A 59 -7.74 16.79 2.88
N SER A 60 -8.69 17.56 3.42
CA SER A 60 -8.41 18.61 4.39
C SER A 60 -9.07 18.37 5.74
N LEU A 61 -8.32 18.68 6.79
CA LEU A 61 -8.79 18.69 8.17
C LEU A 61 -8.70 20.11 8.71
N ASP A 62 -9.77 20.56 9.34
CA ASP A 62 -9.80 21.74 10.18
C ASP A 62 -10.56 21.45 11.49
N LYS A 63 -10.77 22.48 12.31
CA LYS A 63 -11.41 22.35 13.62
C LYS A 63 -12.86 21.85 13.57
N GLU A 64 -13.52 21.96 12.42
CA GLU A 64 -14.92 21.56 12.26
C GLU A 64 -15.02 20.08 11.97
N THR A 65 -14.23 19.58 11.01
CA THR A 65 -14.26 18.17 10.62
C THR A 65 -13.03 17.74 9.83
N GLY A 66 -12.76 16.44 9.89
CA GLY A 66 -11.90 15.75 8.94
C GLY A 66 -12.68 15.24 7.74
N CYS A 67 -12.09 14.36 6.96
CA CYS A 67 -12.75 13.71 5.85
C CYS A 67 -12.12 12.36 5.51
N GLY A 68 -12.83 11.54 4.73
CA GLY A 68 -12.34 10.23 4.31
C GLY A 68 -13.15 9.62 3.17
N PHE A 69 -12.52 8.67 2.50
CA PHE A 69 -13.09 7.94 1.37
C PHE A 69 -12.82 6.44 1.51
N GLN A 70 -13.59 5.65 0.78
CA GLN A 70 -13.44 4.19 0.71
C GLN A 70 -13.64 3.68 -0.71
N THR A 71 -13.12 2.50 -1.04
CA THR A 71 -13.46 1.84 -2.30
C THR A 71 -14.95 1.51 -2.36
N LYS A 72 -15.52 1.49 -3.56
CA LYS A 72 -16.90 1.02 -3.78
C LYS A 72 -17.02 -0.48 -3.55
N GLN A 73 -15.97 -1.22 -3.89
CA GLN A 73 -15.92 -2.66 -3.78
C GLN A 73 -15.04 -3.11 -2.63
N ARG A 74 -15.34 -4.32 -2.13
CA ARG A 74 -14.47 -5.06 -1.20
C ARG A 74 -13.56 -5.96 -2.00
N TYR A 75 -12.41 -6.27 -1.44
CA TYR A 75 -11.44 -7.17 -2.03
C TYR A 75 -11.00 -8.20 -0.99
N ARG A 76 -10.61 -9.38 -1.45
CA ARG A 76 -9.94 -10.37 -0.60
C ARG A 76 -8.68 -10.84 -1.30
N PHE A 77 -7.54 -10.46 -0.73
CA PHE A 77 -6.21 -10.62 -1.33
C PHE A 77 -5.97 -9.72 -2.55
N GLY A 78 -4.68 -9.48 -2.81
CA GLY A 78 -4.20 -8.63 -3.89
C GLY A 78 -3.08 -7.68 -3.47
N TRP A 79 -2.81 -6.74 -4.36
CA TRP A 79 -1.92 -5.61 -4.18
C TRP A 79 -2.72 -4.32 -4.18
N PHE A 80 -2.56 -3.51 -3.15
CA PHE A 80 -3.25 -2.23 -3.00
C PHE A 80 -2.20 -1.16 -2.78
N SER A 81 -2.16 -0.15 -3.65
CA SER A 81 -1.14 0.88 -3.61
C SER A 81 -1.72 2.25 -3.94
N MET A 82 -1.19 3.25 -3.25
CA MET A 82 -1.55 4.65 -3.43
C MET A 82 -0.29 5.51 -3.23
N LYS A 83 -0.13 6.57 -4.02
CA LYS A 83 0.87 7.60 -3.72
C LYS A 83 0.29 8.66 -2.82
N LEU A 84 0.94 8.89 -1.68
CA LEU A 84 0.57 9.91 -0.71
C LEU A 84 1.69 10.93 -0.56
N LYS A 85 1.31 12.19 -0.37
CA LYS A 85 2.14 13.24 0.18
C LYS A 85 1.47 13.76 1.44
N LEU A 86 2.20 13.74 2.56
CA LEU A 86 1.64 14.03 3.88
C LEU A 86 1.55 15.53 4.15
N VAL A 87 0.89 15.89 5.26
CA VAL A 87 0.70 17.27 5.70
C VAL A 87 2.06 17.92 5.97
N GLY A 88 2.37 18.99 5.26
CA GLY A 88 3.57 19.80 5.50
C GLY A 88 3.43 20.72 6.70
N GLY A 89 4.56 21.19 7.25
CA GLY A 89 4.58 22.15 8.35
C GLY A 89 4.37 21.51 9.72
N ASP A 90 3.57 22.13 10.59
CA ASP A 90 3.18 21.55 11.88
C ASP A 90 1.94 20.71 11.67
N SER A 91 2.04 19.42 11.95
CA SER A 91 0.97 18.43 11.83
C SER A 91 0.77 17.64 13.12
N ALA A 92 1.28 18.14 14.26
CA ALA A 92 1.11 17.47 15.54
C ALA A 92 -0.38 17.20 15.84
N GLY A 93 -0.69 16.04 16.39
CA GLY A 93 -2.05 15.58 16.67
C GLY A 93 -2.86 15.13 15.44
N VAL A 94 -2.36 15.33 14.22
CA VAL A 94 -3.06 14.93 12.98
C VAL A 94 -2.61 13.53 12.55
N VAL A 95 -3.58 12.68 12.23
CA VAL A 95 -3.36 11.37 11.61
C VAL A 95 -3.91 11.39 10.19
N THR A 96 -3.06 10.99 9.24
CA THR A 96 -3.50 10.53 7.92
C THR A 96 -3.51 9.00 7.96
N ALA A 97 -4.60 8.37 7.56
CA ALA A 97 -4.72 6.91 7.56
C ALA A 97 -4.91 6.38 6.14
N TYR A 98 -4.30 5.24 5.82
CA TYR A 98 -4.49 4.47 4.60
C TYR A 98 -4.57 3.00 4.99
N TYR A 99 -5.76 2.42 4.92
CA TYR A 99 -6.02 1.16 5.59
C TYR A 99 -7.04 0.30 4.86
N MET A 100 -7.05 -0.99 5.13
CA MET A 100 -8.10 -1.90 4.67
C MET A 100 -8.93 -2.33 5.86
N CYS A 101 -10.26 -2.41 5.74
CA CYS A 101 -11.13 -2.87 6.82
C CYS A 101 -12.35 -3.64 6.28
N SER A 102 -12.75 -4.71 6.97
CA SER A 102 -13.89 -5.55 6.57
C SER A 102 -15.26 -4.95 6.88
N GLU A 103 -15.31 -3.93 7.72
CA GLU A 103 -16.53 -3.28 8.17
C GLU A 103 -16.47 -1.76 7.94
N ASN A 104 -17.61 -1.16 7.61
CA ASN A 104 -17.70 0.29 7.51
C ASN A 104 -17.61 0.91 8.91
N GLY A 105 -16.70 1.86 9.11
CA GLY A 105 -16.59 2.58 10.38
C GLY A 105 -15.96 1.79 11.54
N ALA A 106 -15.04 0.86 11.24
CA ALA A 106 -14.23 0.15 12.23
C ALA A 106 -15.02 -0.58 13.33
N GLY A 107 -15.98 -1.43 12.94
CA GLY A 107 -16.80 -2.18 13.89
C GLY A 107 -16.04 -3.24 14.71
N PRO A 108 -16.74 -3.88 15.67
CA PRO A 108 -16.11 -4.64 16.76
C PRO A 108 -15.53 -5.98 16.34
N GLU A 109 -15.92 -6.53 15.19
CA GLU A 109 -15.45 -7.82 14.70
C GLU A 109 -14.60 -7.69 13.42
N ARG A 110 -14.14 -6.48 13.10
CA ARG A 110 -13.43 -6.25 11.84
C ARG A 110 -12.11 -7.01 11.72
N ASP A 111 -11.77 -7.36 10.49
CA ASP A 111 -10.39 -7.56 10.05
C ASP A 111 -9.91 -6.20 9.49
N GLU A 112 -8.69 -5.77 9.82
CA GLU A 112 -8.16 -4.46 9.42
C GLU A 112 -6.63 -4.48 9.24
N LEU A 113 -6.12 -3.71 8.27
CA LEU A 113 -4.69 -3.54 7.97
C LEU A 113 -4.37 -2.06 7.83
N ASP A 114 -3.51 -1.52 8.69
CA ASP A 114 -3.36 -0.07 8.81
C ASP A 114 -1.98 0.42 8.35
N PHE A 115 -1.98 1.52 7.59
CA PHE A 115 -0.97 2.57 7.69
C PHE A 115 -1.59 3.79 8.37
N GLU A 116 -0.96 4.27 9.42
CA GLU A 116 -1.31 5.52 10.10
C GLU A 116 -0.07 6.41 10.15
N PHE A 117 -0.15 7.57 9.53
CA PHE A 117 0.92 8.56 9.48
C PHE A 117 0.70 9.57 10.61
N LEU A 118 1.57 9.50 11.62
CA LEU A 118 1.48 10.30 12.82
C LEU A 118 2.24 11.61 12.59
N GLY A 119 1.49 12.71 12.50
CA GLY A 119 2.07 14.04 12.32
C GLY A 119 2.89 14.52 13.51
N ASN A 120 3.67 15.56 13.29
CA ASN A 120 4.63 16.06 14.27
C ASN A 120 4.81 17.58 14.13
N ARG A 121 5.52 18.19 15.09
CA ARG A 121 5.88 19.62 15.02
C ARG A 121 6.75 19.89 13.80
N SER A 122 6.71 21.13 13.31
CA SER A 122 7.56 21.54 12.18
C SER A 122 9.04 21.20 12.44
N GLY A 123 9.66 20.53 11.46
CA GLY A 123 11.06 20.09 11.53
C GLY A 123 11.30 18.82 12.35
N GLN A 124 10.26 18.25 12.97
CA GLN A 124 10.33 16.94 13.61
C GLN A 124 9.84 15.84 12.66
N PRO A 125 10.37 14.62 12.79
CA PRO A 125 10.10 13.54 11.84
C PRO A 125 8.68 12.99 12.00
N TYR A 126 8.07 12.64 10.86
CA TYR A 126 6.86 11.80 10.83
C TYR A 126 7.16 10.38 11.33
N LEU A 127 6.13 9.74 11.87
CA LEU A 127 6.15 8.29 12.13
C LEU A 127 5.10 7.59 11.28
N ILE A 128 5.43 6.39 10.81
CA ILE A 128 4.45 5.44 10.28
C ILE A 128 4.14 4.42 11.36
N GLN A 129 2.88 4.31 11.74
CA GLN A 129 2.36 3.17 12.47
C GLN A 129 1.71 2.20 11.49
N THR A 130 2.01 0.91 11.64
CA THR A 130 1.26 -0.17 11.00
C THR A 130 0.56 -0.99 12.06
N ASN A 131 -0.63 -1.51 11.77
CA ASN A 131 -1.37 -2.36 12.68
C ASN A 131 -2.13 -3.43 11.91
N VAL A 132 -2.53 -4.50 12.61
CA VAL A 132 -3.27 -5.62 12.04
C VAL A 132 -4.36 -6.01 13.05
N TYR A 133 -5.60 -6.06 12.59
CA TYR A 133 -6.73 -6.59 13.33
C TYR A 133 -7.22 -7.89 12.73
N LYS A 134 -7.55 -8.83 13.63
CA LYS A 134 -8.28 -10.04 13.30
C LYS A 134 -9.47 -10.17 14.24
N ASN A 135 -10.67 -10.18 13.67
CA ASN A 135 -11.92 -10.31 14.40
C ASN A 135 -12.01 -9.35 15.61
N GLY A 136 -11.72 -8.07 15.38
CA GLY A 136 -11.72 -7.02 16.39
C GLY A 136 -10.47 -6.94 17.27
N THR A 137 -9.63 -7.98 17.27
CA THR A 137 -8.40 -8.00 18.07
C THR A 137 -7.29 -7.33 17.29
N GLY A 138 -6.87 -6.13 17.71
CA GLY A 138 -5.72 -5.39 17.17
C GLY A 138 -4.52 -5.45 18.10
N ALA A 139 -3.98 -4.28 18.46
CA ALA A 139 -2.83 -4.13 19.37
C ALA A 139 -1.52 -4.70 18.81
N ARG A 140 -1.35 -4.69 17.49
CA ARG A 140 -0.18 -5.21 16.77
C ARG A 140 0.61 -4.09 16.14
N GLU A 141 0.76 -2.98 16.87
CA GLU A 141 1.38 -1.78 16.32
C GLU A 141 2.88 -2.04 16.08
N MET A 142 3.38 -1.58 14.94
CA MET A 142 4.81 -1.34 14.71
C MET A 142 4.97 0.10 14.24
N ARG A 143 5.93 0.83 14.80
CA ARG A 143 6.21 2.22 14.42
C ARG A 143 7.59 2.34 13.78
N HIS A 144 7.63 3.12 12.71
CA HIS A 144 8.80 3.28 11.86
C HIS A 144 9.08 4.76 11.63
N MET A 145 10.37 5.11 11.66
CA MET A 145 10.89 6.31 11.03
C MET A 145 10.94 6.12 9.51
N LEU A 146 10.99 7.22 8.77
CA LEU A 146 11.18 7.22 7.32
C LEU A 146 12.60 7.67 6.94
N TRP A 147 13.09 7.19 5.80
CA TRP A 147 14.39 7.56 5.23
C TRP A 147 14.32 8.76 4.27
N PHE A 148 13.18 9.45 4.26
CA PHE A 148 12.90 10.64 3.45
C PHE A 148 11.88 11.52 4.19
N ASP A 149 11.68 12.76 3.71
CA ASP A 149 10.62 13.65 4.16
C ASP A 149 9.33 13.35 3.39
N PRO A 150 8.30 12.73 4.01
CA PRO A 150 7.07 12.34 3.31
C PRO A 150 6.15 13.53 2.99
N THR A 151 6.51 14.74 3.39
CA THR A 151 5.77 15.98 3.08
C THR A 151 6.30 16.67 1.82
N ALA A 152 7.51 16.31 1.38
CA ALA A 152 8.20 16.96 0.27
C ALA A 152 7.72 16.47 -1.10
N ASP A 153 7.51 15.16 -1.26
CA ASP A 153 7.07 14.54 -2.51
C ASP A 153 6.11 13.36 -2.27
N PHE A 154 5.53 12.85 -3.35
CA PHE A 154 4.69 11.67 -3.33
C PHE A 154 5.51 10.39 -3.21
N HIS A 155 5.15 9.58 -2.22
CA HIS A 155 5.72 8.24 -2.03
C HIS A 155 4.60 7.20 -2.10
N SER A 156 4.92 6.03 -2.60
CA SER A 156 3.96 4.91 -2.69
C SER A 156 3.91 4.13 -1.39
N TYR A 157 2.70 3.90 -0.91
CA TYR A 157 2.41 3.06 0.23
C TYR A 157 1.53 1.91 -0.24
N SER A 158 1.97 0.69 0.01
CA SER A 158 1.33 -0.48 -0.58
C SER A 158 1.18 -1.62 0.41
N ILE A 159 0.09 -2.38 0.24
CA ILE A 159 -0.20 -3.60 0.98
C ILE A 159 -0.27 -4.74 -0.04
N LEU A 160 0.65 -5.70 0.07
CA LEU A 160 0.46 -7.04 -0.50
C LEU A 160 -0.26 -7.88 0.54
N TRP A 161 -1.40 -8.43 0.20
CA TRP A 161 -2.16 -9.33 1.06
C TRP A 161 -2.48 -10.60 0.30
N ASN A 162 -1.97 -11.74 0.77
CA ASN A 162 -2.36 -13.06 0.27
C ASN A 162 -2.52 -14.01 1.47
N ASN A 163 -2.77 -15.30 1.18
CA ASN A 163 -3.01 -16.27 2.25
C ASN A 163 -1.74 -16.69 3.00
N HIS A 164 -0.55 -16.26 2.58
CA HIS A 164 0.74 -16.62 3.20
C HIS A 164 1.35 -15.47 4.00
N GLN A 165 1.10 -14.23 3.59
CA GLN A 165 1.64 -13.05 4.24
C GLN A 165 0.85 -11.78 3.92
N ILE A 166 0.97 -10.82 4.83
CA ILE A 166 0.72 -9.41 4.57
C ILE A 166 2.06 -8.72 4.59
N VAL A 167 2.33 -7.92 3.57
CA VAL A 167 3.56 -7.12 3.49
C VAL A 167 3.20 -5.66 3.26
N PHE A 168 3.66 -4.81 4.17
CA PHE A 168 3.54 -3.36 4.08
C PHE A 168 4.78 -2.81 3.39
N PHE A 169 4.60 -2.04 2.33
CA PHE A 169 5.66 -1.45 1.53
C PHE A 169 5.63 0.08 1.57
N VAL A 170 6.82 0.67 1.53
CA VAL A 170 7.05 2.09 1.21
C VAL A 170 8.00 2.12 0.02
N ASP A 171 7.57 2.63 -1.14
CA ASP A 171 8.36 2.64 -2.38
C ASP A 171 8.96 1.28 -2.76
N LYS A 172 8.15 0.23 -2.65
CA LYS A 172 8.53 -1.19 -2.87
C LYS A 172 9.55 -1.74 -1.88
N VAL A 173 9.98 -0.97 -0.88
CA VAL A 173 10.76 -1.45 0.26
C VAL A 173 9.80 -2.02 1.31
N PRO A 174 9.88 -3.32 1.64
CA PRO A 174 9.07 -3.90 2.71
C PRO A 174 9.49 -3.29 4.05
N ILE A 175 8.53 -2.76 4.80
CA ILE A 175 8.76 -2.23 6.16
C ILE A 175 8.26 -3.16 7.25
N ARG A 176 7.31 -4.05 6.92
CA ARG A 176 6.75 -5.06 7.81
C ARG A 176 6.26 -6.27 7.02
N VAL A 177 6.58 -7.46 7.51
CA VAL A 177 6.01 -8.73 7.06
C VAL A 177 5.22 -9.34 8.22
N TYR A 178 3.98 -9.74 7.95
CA TYR A 178 3.12 -10.43 8.91
C TYR A 178 2.71 -11.76 8.30
N LYS A 179 3.18 -12.88 8.86
CA LYS A 179 3.09 -14.21 8.23
C LYS A 179 1.83 -14.95 8.61
N ASN A 180 1.41 -15.86 7.73
CA ASN A 180 0.49 -16.94 8.01
C ASN A 180 1.23 -18.27 7.77
N ASN A 181 1.18 -19.18 8.73
CA ASN A 181 1.79 -20.51 8.59
C ASN A 181 0.86 -21.55 7.94
N GLY A 182 -0.36 -21.14 7.55
CA GLY A 182 -1.37 -22.00 6.93
C GLY A 182 -2.19 -22.83 7.93
N GLU A 183 -1.85 -22.79 9.21
CA GLU A 183 -2.65 -23.43 10.26
C GLU A 183 -3.84 -22.57 10.65
N ALA A 184 -4.87 -23.21 11.21
CA ALA A 184 -6.02 -22.49 11.76
C ALA A 184 -5.56 -21.57 12.90
N ASN A 185 -5.85 -20.29 12.78
CA ASN A 185 -5.43 -19.28 13.73
C ASN A 185 -6.44 -18.15 13.87
N ASN A 186 -6.22 -17.30 14.87
CA ASN A 186 -7.07 -16.16 15.21
C ASN A 186 -6.33 -14.82 15.10
N PHE A 187 -5.20 -14.77 14.37
CA PHE A 187 -4.37 -13.56 14.25
C PHE A 187 -4.22 -13.07 12.81
N PHE A 188 -4.45 -13.92 11.80
CA PHE A 188 -4.27 -13.57 10.39
C PHE A 188 -5.62 -13.29 9.69
N PRO A 189 -5.80 -12.10 9.08
CA PRO A 189 -7.03 -11.74 8.40
C PRO A 189 -7.04 -12.32 6.97
N ASN A 190 -7.41 -13.59 6.83
CA ASN A 190 -7.58 -14.23 5.51
C ASN A 190 -9.02 -14.61 5.20
N GLY A 191 -10.00 -14.23 6.02
CA GLY A 191 -11.38 -14.74 5.93
C GLY A 191 -12.40 -13.73 5.41
N LYS A 192 -12.30 -12.47 5.82
CA LYS A 192 -13.27 -11.41 5.50
C LYS A 192 -12.75 -10.53 4.35
N PRO A 193 -13.54 -10.24 3.31
CA PRO A 193 -13.17 -9.24 2.31
C PRO A 193 -13.17 -7.85 2.95
N MET A 194 -12.28 -6.96 2.47
CA MET A 194 -12.06 -5.63 3.02
C MET A 194 -12.23 -4.54 1.97
N TYR A 195 -12.82 -3.41 2.36
CA TYR A 195 -12.70 -2.17 1.62
C TYR A 195 -11.32 -1.56 1.87
N LEU A 196 -10.84 -0.75 0.94
CA LEU A 196 -9.70 0.14 1.15
C LEU A 196 -10.22 1.52 1.51
N PHE A 197 -9.65 2.13 2.53
CA PHE A 197 -10.03 3.41 3.10
C PHE A 197 -8.85 4.37 3.13
N SER A 198 -9.16 5.66 3.15
CA SER A 198 -8.23 6.68 3.62
C SER A 198 -8.96 7.83 4.28
N SER A 199 -8.33 8.45 5.28
CA SER A 199 -8.91 9.57 6.01
C SER A 199 -7.85 10.49 6.61
N ILE A 200 -8.26 11.69 6.98
CA ILE A 200 -7.48 12.63 7.78
C ILE A 200 -8.32 13.09 8.98
N TRP A 201 -7.76 12.99 10.18
CA TRP A 201 -8.49 13.26 11.43
C TRP A 201 -7.55 13.67 12.57
N ASN A 202 -8.14 14.25 13.62
CA ASN A 202 -7.42 14.61 14.84
C ASN A 202 -7.39 13.45 15.84
N ALA A 203 -6.21 13.16 16.35
CA ALA A 203 -5.91 12.05 17.25
C ALA A 203 -5.05 12.54 18.43
N ASP A 204 -5.41 13.71 18.97
CA ASP A 204 -4.66 14.45 20.01
C ASP A 204 -4.25 13.59 21.21
N ASP A 205 -5.04 12.59 21.55
CA ASP A 205 -4.83 11.77 22.74
C ASP A 205 -3.66 10.80 22.63
N TRP A 206 -3.13 10.55 21.41
CA TRP A 206 -2.09 9.54 21.24
C TRP A 206 -1.12 9.76 20.09
N ALA A 207 -1.48 10.51 19.04
CA ALA A 207 -0.72 10.55 17.78
C ALA A 207 0.72 11.07 17.94
N THR A 208 0.90 12.25 18.51
CA THR A 208 2.23 12.88 18.58
C THR A 208 2.79 12.78 20.00
N ARG A 209 3.96 12.14 20.10
CA ARG A 209 4.65 11.86 21.37
C ARG A 209 3.75 11.22 22.43
N GLY A 210 2.91 10.26 22.00
CA GLY A 210 1.97 9.57 22.88
C GLY A 210 0.86 10.49 23.41
N GLY A 211 0.50 11.54 22.67
CA GLY A 211 -0.59 12.47 23.01
C GLY A 211 -0.18 13.70 23.81
N LEU A 212 1.13 13.90 24.05
CA LEU A 212 1.63 15.09 24.74
C LEU A 212 1.51 16.35 23.89
N GLU A 213 1.56 16.23 22.57
CA GLU A 213 1.51 17.36 21.65
C GLU A 213 0.20 17.36 20.88
N LYS A 214 -0.55 18.45 21.06
CA LYS A 214 -1.90 18.65 20.53
C LYS A 214 -1.89 19.43 19.22
N THR A 215 -2.93 19.26 18.41
CA THR A 215 -3.12 19.99 17.17
C THR A 215 -3.24 21.50 17.42
N ASP A 216 -2.39 22.27 16.74
CA ASP A 216 -2.51 23.73 16.68
C ASP A 216 -3.48 24.10 15.55
N TRP A 217 -4.76 24.26 15.88
CA TRP A 217 -5.79 24.60 14.91
C TRP A 217 -5.60 25.95 14.19
N ALA A 218 -4.69 26.82 14.67
CA ALA A 218 -4.31 28.02 13.93
C ALA A 218 -3.50 27.70 12.65
N ARG A 219 -3.03 26.46 12.50
CA ARG A 219 -2.33 25.93 11.31
C ARG A 219 -3.23 25.24 10.31
N ALA A 220 -4.52 25.10 10.62
CA ALA A 220 -5.50 24.54 9.70
C ALA A 220 -5.65 25.44 8.44
N PRO A 221 -6.02 24.86 7.28
CA PRO A 221 -6.30 23.45 7.07
C PRO A 221 -5.04 22.59 6.95
N PHE A 222 -5.07 21.41 7.55
CA PHE A 222 -4.08 20.35 7.33
C PHE A 222 -4.47 19.56 6.09
N VAL A 223 -3.55 19.34 5.15
CA VAL A 223 -3.88 18.73 3.86
C VAL A 223 -3.00 17.52 3.57
N SER A 224 -3.61 16.35 3.38
CA SER A 224 -2.94 15.19 2.79
C SER A 224 -3.34 15.07 1.32
N THR A 225 -2.40 14.63 0.47
CA THR A 225 -2.58 14.61 -0.99
C THR A 225 -2.36 13.20 -1.54
N TYR A 226 -3.19 12.81 -2.51
CA TYR A 226 -3.27 11.44 -3.03
C TYR A 226 -3.21 11.44 -4.56
N THR A 227 -2.53 10.47 -5.13
CA THR A 227 -2.51 10.22 -6.58
C THR A 227 -2.15 8.76 -6.88
N ASP A 228 -2.19 8.38 -8.16
CA ASP A 228 -1.69 7.09 -8.66
C ASP A 228 -2.20 5.88 -7.87
N PHE A 229 -3.53 5.79 -7.76
CA PHE A 229 -4.21 4.66 -7.15
C PHE A 229 -4.11 3.44 -8.06
N SER A 230 -3.48 2.38 -7.54
CA SER A 230 -3.32 1.11 -8.23
C SER A 230 -3.70 -0.02 -7.29
N PHE A 231 -4.79 -0.70 -7.60
CA PHE A 231 -5.13 -1.97 -6.99
C PHE A 231 -5.16 -3.06 -8.06
N ASP A 232 -4.71 -4.24 -7.68
CA ASP A 232 -4.77 -5.46 -8.46
C ASP A 232 -5.08 -6.57 -7.45
N GLY A 233 -6.36 -6.81 -7.24
CA GLY A 233 -6.85 -7.69 -6.19
C GLY A 233 -8.16 -8.34 -6.57
N CYS A 234 -8.51 -9.39 -5.83
CA CYS A 234 -9.70 -10.15 -6.09
C CYS A 234 -10.92 -9.42 -5.53
N GLU A 235 -11.67 -8.78 -6.44
CA GLU A 235 -12.95 -8.13 -6.13
C GLU A 235 -13.94 -9.15 -5.56
N TRP A 236 -14.63 -8.76 -4.49
CA TRP A 236 -15.53 -9.65 -3.78
C TRP A 236 -16.92 -9.68 -4.43
N GLU A 237 -17.35 -10.87 -4.83
CA GLU A 237 -18.72 -11.17 -5.26
C GLU A 237 -19.32 -12.23 -4.33
N ASP A 238 -20.47 -11.92 -3.74
CA ASP A 238 -21.17 -12.86 -2.84
C ASP A 238 -21.73 -14.06 -3.63
N PRO A 239 -21.68 -15.29 -3.09
CA PRO A 239 -21.20 -15.65 -1.75
C PRO A 239 -19.69 -15.92 -1.68
N PHE A 240 -19.04 -16.19 -2.81
CA PHE A 240 -17.61 -16.52 -2.88
C PHE A 240 -17.11 -16.40 -4.33
N PRO A 241 -16.24 -15.43 -4.66
CA PRO A 241 -15.76 -15.25 -6.02
C PRO A 241 -14.68 -16.29 -6.38
N ALA A 242 -14.56 -16.62 -7.67
CA ALA A 242 -13.62 -17.63 -8.17
C ALA A 242 -12.14 -17.28 -7.90
N CYS A 243 -11.79 -16.00 -7.83
CA CYS A 243 -10.42 -15.57 -7.58
C CYS A 243 -9.94 -15.83 -6.13
N VAL A 244 -10.84 -16.17 -5.19
CA VAL A 244 -10.46 -16.61 -3.84
C VAL A 244 -10.33 -18.14 -3.75
N SER A 245 -11.05 -18.90 -4.59
CA SER A 245 -10.96 -20.38 -4.60
C SER A 245 -9.76 -20.87 -5.38
N THR A 246 -9.31 -20.10 -6.37
CA THR A 246 -8.20 -20.47 -7.24
C THR A 246 -6.89 -19.89 -6.71
N THR A 247 -6.29 -20.57 -5.72
CA THR A 247 -4.97 -20.21 -5.14
C THR A 247 -3.79 -20.34 -6.11
N THR A 248 -4.05 -20.37 -7.43
CA THR A 248 -3.03 -20.51 -8.47
C THR A 248 -3.33 -19.67 -9.70
N GLY A 249 -4.45 -18.94 -9.74
CA GLY A 249 -4.85 -18.15 -10.92
C GLY A 249 -4.19 -16.77 -10.96
N ASN A 250 -3.98 -16.15 -9.81
CA ASN A 250 -3.43 -14.81 -9.70
C ASN A 250 -1.93 -14.83 -9.37
N TRP A 251 -1.23 -13.73 -9.66
CA TRP A 251 0.20 -13.65 -9.40
C TRP A 251 0.55 -13.61 -7.91
N TRP A 252 -0.32 -13.00 -7.08
CA TRP A 252 -0.13 -12.93 -5.62
C TRP A 252 -0.29 -14.29 -4.92
N ASP A 253 -0.86 -15.26 -5.63
CA ASP A 253 -1.00 -16.65 -5.19
C ASP A 253 0.13 -17.55 -5.70
N GLN A 254 1.13 -17.01 -6.41
CA GLN A 254 2.30 -17.77 -6.84
C GLN A 254 3.39 -17.77 -5.78
N TYR A 255 4.22 -18.82 -5.77
CA TYR A 255 5.32 -19.00 -4.82
C TYR A 255 6.22 -17.76 -4.64
N GLY A 256 6.48 -17.03 -5.74
CA GLY A 256 7.29 -15.80 -5.70
C GLY A 256 6.68 -14.65 -4.88
N ALA A 257 5.37 -14.67 -4.61
CA ALA A 257 4.66 -13.67 -3.79
C ALA A 257 4.44 -14.13 -2.34
N TRP A 258 4.80 -15.36 -1.99
CA TRP A 258 4.65 -15.92 -0.63
C TRP A 258 5.83 -15.60 0.29
N HIS A 259 6.93 -15.13 -0.31
CA HIS A 259 8.17 -14.78 0.35
C HIS A 259 8.72 -13.48 -0.20
N LEU A 260 9.51 -12.77 0.59
CA LEU A 260 10.32 -11.66 0.08
C LEU A 260 11.40 -12.19 -0.87
N SER A 261 11.69 -11.44 -1.93
CA SER A 261 12.87 -11.67 -2.76
C SER A 261 14.18 -11.47 -1.98
N GLY A 262 15.31 -11.91 -2.53
CA GLY A 262 16.62 -11.72 -1.89
C GLY A 262 16.93 -10.25 -1.59
N ASP A 263 16.69 -9.37 -2.56
CA ASP A 263 16.89 -7.92 -2.40
C ASP A 263 15.91 -7.32 -1.37
N GLN A 264 14.64 -7.72 -1.43
CA GLN A 264 13.63 -7.30 -0.45
C GLN A 264 13.99 -7.72 0.97
N LYS A 265 14.60 -8.90 1.18
CA LYS A 265 15.09 -9.32 2.49
C LYS A 265 16.24 -8.43 2.98
N MET A 266 17.13 -8.00 2.10
CA MET A 266 18.22 -7.08 2.45
C MET A 266 17.66 -5.72 2.88
N ASP A 267 16.74 -5.15 2.09
CA ASP A 267 16.10 -3.88 2.41
C ASP A 267 15.29 -3.97 3.71
N TYR A 268 14.51 -5.05 3.88
CA TYR A 268 13.74 -5.28 5.09
C TYR A 268 14.65 -5.35 6.32
N ALA A 269 15.78 -6.06 6.24
CA ALA A 269 16.76 -6.14 7.33
C ALA A 269 17.35 -4.77 7.68
N TRP A 270 17.60 -3.92 6.68
CA TRP A 270 18.04 -2.55 6.90
C TRP A 270 16.96 -1.72 7.61
N VAL A 271 15.69 -1.80 7.19
CA VAL A 271 14.58 -1.11 7.87
C VAL A 271 14.45 -1.58 9.32
N GLN A 272 14.44 -2.89 9.56
CA GLN A 272 14.32 -3.49 10.89
C GLN A 272 15.42 -3.03 11.85
N ARG A 273 16.64 -2.84 11.33
CA ARG A 273 17.80 -2.41 12.14
C ARG A 273 17.81 -0.90 12.41
N ASN A 274 17.39 -0.09 11.46
CA ASN A 274 17.67 1.35 11.48
C ASN A 274 16.45 2.23 11.75
N LEU A 275 15.23 1.74 11.49
CA LEU A 275 14.04 2.60 11.41
C LEU A 275 12.89 2.16 12.31
N VAL A 276 12.84 0.91 12.74
CA VAL A 276 11.81 0.45 13.70
C VAL A 276 12.10 1.05 15.07
N ILE A 277 11.13 1.81 15.61
CA ILE A 277 11.22 2.45 16.94
C ILE A 277 10.29 1.83 17.97
N TYR A 278 9.26 1.11 17.51
CA TYR A 278 8.36 0.32 18.37
C TYR A 278 7.92 -0.92 17.61
N ASP A 279 7.87 -2.04 18.32
CA ASP A 279 7.46 -3.33 17.81
C ASP A 279 6.76 -4.09 18.94
N TYR A 280 5.46 -4.35 18.77
CA TYR A 280 4.65 -5.04 19.77
C TYR A 280 5.21 -6.41 20.19
N CYS A 281 5.91 -7.12 19.29
CA CYS A 281 6.54 -8.40 19.60
C CYS A 281 7.77 -8.28 20.53
N LYS A 282 8.25 -7.06 20.78
CA LYS A 282 9.37 -6.77 21.69
C LYS A 282 8.91 -6.05 22.97
N ASP A 283 7.63 -5.70 23.06
CA ASP A 283 7.04 -5.04 24.23
C ASP A 283 6.54 -6.07 25.25
N ASN A 284 7.48 -6.59 26.05
CA ASN A 284 7.16 -7.53 27.13
C ASN A 284 6.36 -6.90 28.29
N GLN A 285 6.30 -5.56 28.37
CA GLN A 285 5.51 -4.88 29.38
C GLN A 285 4.03 -4.93 29.01
N ARG A 286 3.70 -4.67 27.74
CA ARG A 286 2.34 -4.78 27.21
C ARG A 286 1.92 -6.23 26.99
N PHE A 287 2.87 -7.09 26.57
CA PHE A 287 2.64 -8.50 26.31
C PHE A 287 3.54 -9.39 27.16
N PRO A 288 3.19 -9.63 28.46
CA PRO A 288 3.91 -10.58 29.29
C PRO A 288 3.95 -12.00 28.70
N THR A 289 2.88 -12.36 27.96
CA THR A 289 2.84 -13.50 27.06
C THR A 289 2.75 -12.95 25.64
N LEU A 290 3.78 -13.21 24.82
CA LEU A 290 3.82 -12.73 23.45
C LEU A 290 2.71 -13.37 22.60
N PRO A 291 2.08 -12.60 21.70
CA PRO A 291 1.20 -13.15 20.68
C PRO A 291 1.91 -14.23 19.85
N TRP A 292 1.18 -15.30 19.51
CA TRP A 292 1.76 -16.49 18.88
C TRP A 292 2.48 -16.18 17.56
N GLU A 293 1.91 -15.27 16.77
CA GLU A 293 2.46 -14.82 15.50
C GLU A 293 3.86 -14.20 15.61
N CYS A 294 4.25 -13.71 16.79
CA CYS A 294 5.60 -13.19 17.03
C CYS A 294 6.68 -14.27 16.94
N SER A 295 6.31 -15.55 17.03
CA SER A 295 7.24 -16.66 16.83
C SER A 295 7.46 -17.01 15.35
N LEU A 296 6.61 -16.50 14.45
CA LEU A 296 6.73 -16.77 13.02
C LEU A 296 7.85 -15.90 12.41
N SER A 297 8.80 -16.55 11.73
CA SER A 297 9.89 -15.86 11.07
C SER A 297 9.35 -15.00 9.91
N PRO A 298 9.59 -13.69 9.89
CA PRO A 298 9.23 -12.85 8.75
C PRO A 298 10.16 -13.07 7.53
N TRP A 299 11.20 -13.90 7.69
CA TRP A 299 12.19 -14.20 6.65
C TRP A 299 11.86 -15.48 5.86
N ASP A 300 10.94 -16.29 6.37
CA ASP A 300 10.64 -17.62 5.88
C ASP A 300 9.59 -17.63 4.78
#